data_AF-A0A142X6E1-F1
#
_entry.id   AF-A0A142X6E1-F1
#
_cell.length_a   1.000
_cell.length_b   1.000
_cell.length_c   1.000
_cell.angle_alpha   90.00
_cell.angle_beta   90.00
_cell.angle_gamma   90.00
#
_symmetry.space_group_name_H-M   'P 1'
#
loop_
_entity.id
_entity.type
_entity.pdbx_description
1 polymer ?
#
loop_
_entity_poly.entity_id
_entity_poly.type
_entity_poly.pdbx_seq_one_letter_code
_entity_poly.pdbx_strand_id
1 'polypeptide(L)'
;MTTSDPRRTFLESLLRDDPAESHDQFQEYRIMLENKLQKAERSFRTRRRFTIGLWVGIASLVLLGFLVAAIGGPTLRPVGMSFVLIAYGLGYLGLLRLVMYVFVDRYRVERVRDEARDAALLDLSRRVEALTSALLAKPKSAS
;
A
#
# COMPACT_ATOMS: atom_id res chain seq x y z
N MET A 1 39.58 18.36 -17.66
CA MET A 1 38.91 18.84 -16.44
C MET A 1 37.56 18.16 -16.36
N THR A 2 37.49 17.00 -15.70
CA THR A 2 36.25 16.25 -15.52
C THR A 2 35.52 16.81 -14.30
N THR A 3 34.38 17.46 -14.52
CA THR A 3 33.42 17.83 -13.49
C THR A 3 32.93 16.54 -12.81
N SER A 4 33.51 16.22 -11.65
CA SER A 4 32.99 15.21 -10.75
C SER A 4 31.59 15.64 -10.33
N ASP A 5 30.59 14.91 -10.79
CA ASP A 5 29.18 15.12 -10.45
C ASP A 5 29.04 15.04 -8.91
N PRO A 6 28.67 16.14 -8.22
CA PRO A 6 28.66 16.20 -6.76
C PRO A 6 27.74 15.15 -6.13
N ARG A 7 26.73 14.68 -6.87
CA ARG A 7 25.85 13.59 -6.46
C ARG A 7 26.58 12.26 -6.36
N ARG A 8 27.56 12.02 -7.24
CA ARG A 8 28.37 10.80 -7.30
C ARG A 8 29.39 10.79 -6.16
N THR A 9 30.01 11.93 -5.88
CA THR A 9 30.92 12.09 -4.73
C THR A 9 30.19 11.98 -3.39
N PHE A 10 28.94 12.47 -3.31
CA PHE A 10 28.09 12.31 -2.13
C PHE A 10 27.65 10.85 -1.91
N LEU A 11 27.29 10.14 -2.99
CA LEU A 11 26.98 8.71 -2.93
C LEU A 11 28.21 7.88 -2.56
N GLU A 12 29.37 8.17 -3.14
CA GLU A 12 30.64 7.54 -2.77
C GLU A 12 31.03 7.83 -1.33
N SER A 13 30.81 9.05 -0.81
CA SER A 13 31.06 9.34 0.61
C SER A 13 30.08 8.63 1.53
N LEU A 14 28.80 8.50 1.15
CA LEU A 14 27.81 7.70 1.89
C LEU A 14 28.15 6.20 1.89
N LEU A 15 28.76 5.69 0.82
CA LEU A 15 29.19 4.29 0.70
C LEU A 15 30.50 3.99 1.44
N ARG A 16 31.34 5.01 1.67
CA ARG A 16 32.67 4.86 2.27
C ARG A 16 32.65 4.97 3.80
N ASP A 17 31.69 5.71 4.35
CA ASP A 17 31.53 5.93 5.79
C ASP A 17 30.52 5.01 6.48
N ASP A 18 29.82 4.13 5.73
CA ASP A 18 28.93 3.12 6.32
C ASP A 18 29.80 1.90 6.66
N PRO A 19 30.21 1.67 7.93
CA PRO A 19 30.81 0.40 8.29
C PRO A 19 29.84 -0.70 7.89
N ALA A 20 30.32 -1.90 7.60
CA ALA A 20 29.47 -3.07 7.45
C ALA A 20 28.68 -3.27 8.75
N GLU A 21 27.56 -2.55 8.91
CA GLU A 21 26.65 -2.67 10.04
C GLU A 21 26.28 -4.14 10.10
N SER A 22 26.45 -4.70 11.29
CA SER A 22 26.38 -6.14 11.54
C SER A 22 25.14 -6.74 10.88
N HIS A 23 25.30 -7.90 10.27
CA HIS A 23 24.22 -8.67 9.62
C HIS A 23 22.90 -8.71 10.44
N ASP A 24 23.00 -8.60 11.77
CA ASP A 24 21.88 -8.55 12.71
C ASP A 24 21.05 -7.25 12.63
N GLN A 25 21.67 -6.07 12.52
CA GLN A 25 20.95 -4.80 12.35
C GLN A 25 20.22 -4.74 11.01
N PHE A 26 20.81 -5.35 9.98
CA PHE A 26 20.18 -5.47 8.66
C PHE A 26 18.98 -6.44 8.67
N GLN A 27 19.05 -7.53 9.43
CA GLN A 27 17.93 -8.45 9.65
C GLN A 27 16.77 -7.77 10.39
N GLU A 28 17.07 -7.02 11.45
CA GLU A 28 16.06 -6.25 12.20
C GLU A 28 15.35 -5.22 11.31
N TYR A 29 16.11 -4.49 10.48
CA TYR A 29 15.54 -3.53 9.54
C TYR A 29 14.62 -4.19 8.50
N ARG A 30 15.00 -5.37 8.00
CA ARG A 30 14.21 -6.15 7.04
C ARG A 30 12.90 -6.67 7.65
N ILE A 31 12.96 -7.21 8.86
CA ILE A 31 11.78 -7.65 9.62
C ILE A 31 10.84 -6.47 9.90
N MET A 32 11.39 -5.30 10.25
CA MET A 32 10.59 -4.09 10.42
C MET A 32 9.87 -3.68 9.13
N LEU A 33 10.55 -3.74 7.98
CA LEU A 33 9.97 -3.42 6.67
C LEU A 33 8.88 -4.41 6.26
N GLU A 34 9.11 -5.71 6.42
CA GLU A 34 8.12 -6.75 6.16
C GLU A 34 6.88 -6.59 7.06
N ASN A 35 7.07 -6.27 8.34
CA ASN A 35 5.97 -6.01 9.27
C ASN A 35 5.16 -4.77 8.87
N LYS A 36 5.81 -3.69 8.41
CA LYS A 36 5.13 -2.50 7.89
C LYS A 36 4.32 -2.82 6.63
N LEU A 37 4.90 -3.58 5.71
CA LEU A 37 4.21 -4.04 4.49
C LEU A 37 3.00 -4.92 4.81
N GLN A 38 3.18 -5.93 5.67
CA GLN A 38 2.08 -6.80 6.09
C GLN A 38 0.97 -6.02 6.80
N LYS A 39 1.31 -5.06 7.66
CA LYS A 39 0.33 -4.23 8.37
C LYS A 39 -0.43 -3.31 7.40
N ALA A 40 0.26 -2.73 6.43
CA ALA A 40 -0.35 -1.92 5.38
C ALA A 40 -1.29 -2.77 4.49
N GLU A 41 -0.87 -3.96 4.10
CA GLU A 41 -1.65 -4.85 3.25
C GLU A 41 -2.89 -5.43 3.97
N ARG A 42 -2.76 -5.78 5.26
CA ARG A 42 -3.90 -6.19 6.10
C ARG A 42 -4.89 -5.03 6.26
N SER A 43 -4.40 -3.82 6.53
CA SER A 43 -5.24 -2.61 6.60
C SER A 43 -5.99 -2.39 5.29
N PHE A 44 -5.30 -2.51 4.15
CA PHE A 44 -5.90 -2.37 2.82
C PHE A 44 -6.98 -3.43 2.55
N ARG A 45 -6.70 -4.71 2.86
CA ARG A 45 -7.67 -5.80 2.72
C ARG A 45 -8.92 -5.57 3.57
N THR A 46 -8.75 -5.17 4.83
CA THR A 46 -9.87 -4.87 5.73
C THR A 46 -10.70 -3.69 5.23
N ARG A 47 -10.05 -2.59 4.82
CA ARG A 47 -10.76 -1.41 4.28
C ARG A 47 -11.49 -1.71 2.98
N ARG A 48 -10.90 -2.53 2.10
CA ARG A 48 -11.54 -3.00 0.87
C ARG A 48 -12.77 -3.85 1.18
N ARG A 49 -12.66 -4.83 2.09
CA ARG A 49 -13.81 -5.65 2.53
C ARG A 49 -14.93 -4.81 3.12
N PHE A 50 -14.58 -3.82 3.96
CA PHE A 50 -15.57 -2.91 4.55
C PHE A 50 -16.27 -2.04 3.50
N THR A 51 -15.52 -1.53 2.52
CA THR A 51 -16.07 -0.73 1.42
C THR A 51 -17.03 -1.57 0.56
N ILE A 52 -16.63 -2.79 0.19
CA ILE A 52 -17.49 -3.71 -0.56
C ILE A 52 -18.74 -4.05 0.27
N GLY A 53 -18.58 -4.40 1.55
CA GLY A 53 -19.69 -4.72 2.45
C GLY A 53 -20.68 -3.56 2.60
N LEU A 54 -20.19 -2.32 2.66
CA LEU A 54 -21.03 -1.12 2.72
C LEU A 54 -21.85 -0.94 1.43
N TRP A 55 -21.24 -1.10 0.25
CA TRP A 55 -21.95 -1.02 -1.03
C TRP A 55 -22.97 -2.15 -1.22
N VAL A 56 -22.63 -3.38 -0.81
CA VAL A 56 -23.57 -4.51 -0.80
C VAL A 56 -24.73 -4.24 0.15
N GLY A 57 -24.48 -3.69 1.34
CA GLY A 57 -25.52 -3.30 2.29
C GLY A 57 -26.48 -2.26 1.71
N ILE A 58 -25.95 -1.20 1.08
CA ILE A 58 -26.76 -0.17 0.42
C ILE A 58 -27.62 -0.78 -0.70
N ALA A 59 -27.02 -1.60 -1.56
CA ALA A 59 -27.74 -2.27 -2.65
C ALA A 59 -28.88 -3.15 -2.12
N SER A 60 -28.63 -3.94 -1.08
CA SER A 60 -29.65 -4.77 -0.43
C SER A 60 -30.79 -3.94 0.17
N LEU A 61 -30.47 -2.79 0.75
CA LEU A 61 -31.45 -1.85 1.33
C LEU A 61 -32.36 -1.24 0.26
N VAL A 62 -31.79 -0.82 -0.87
CA VAL A 62 -32.56 -0.35 -2.04
C VAL A 62 -33.47 -1.47 -2.55
N LEU A 63 -32.93 -2.68 -2.71
CA LEU A 63 -33.66 -3.81 -3.28
C LEU A 63 -34.81 -4.24 -2.37
N LEU A 64 -34.60 -4.28 -1.05
CA LEU A 64 -35.66 -4.49 -0.05
C LEU A 64 -36.71 -3.39 -0.08
N GLY A 65 -36.30 -2.12 -0.13
CA GLY A 65 -37.23 -0.99 -0.21
C GLY A 65 -38.13 -1.07 -1.44
N PHE A 66 -37.57 -1.43 -2.60
CA PHE A 66 -38.33 -1.67 -3.83
C PHE A 66 -39.27 -2.88 -3.72
N LEU A 67 -38.81 -4.00 -3.14
CA LEU A 67 -39.64 -5.19 -2.96
C LEU A 67 -40.86 -4.89 -2.07
N VAL A 68 -40.64 -4.22 -0.95
CA VAL A 68 -41.70 -3.82 -0.01
C VAL A 68 -42.68 -2.85 -0.68
N ALA A 69 -42.18 -1.88 -1.44
CA ALA A 69 -43.04 -0.91 -2.14
C ALA A 69 -43.82 -1.53 -3.32
N ALA A 70 -43.28 -2.57 -3.96
CA ALA A 70 -43.91 -3.26 -5.08
C ALA A 70 -44.98 -4.26 -4.63
N ILE A 71 -44.71 -5.02 -3.56
CA ILE A 71 -45.58 -6.14 -3.12
C ILE A 71 -46.54 -5.69 -2.00
N GLY A 72 -46.14 -4.74 -1.15
CA GLY A 72 -46.86 -4.40 0.08
C GLY A 72 -48.12 -3.54 -0.07
N GLY A 73 -48.51 -3.17 -1.29
CA GLY A 73 -49.70 -2.35 -1.53
C GLY A 73 -49.60 -0.90 -1.00
N PRO A 74 -50.72 -0.15 -0.96
CA PRO A 74 -50.73 1.28 -0.65
C PRO A 74 -50.25 1.62 0.77
N THR A 75 -50.49 0.73 1.73
CA THR A 75 -50.18 0.92 3.16
C THR A 75 -48.70 0.73 3.48
N LEU A 76 -47.99 -0.17 2.79
CA LEU A 76 -46.56 -0.45 3.03
C LEU A 76 -45.62 0.32 2.09
N ARG A 77 -46.14 0.91 1.00
CA ARG A 77 -45.39 1.82 0.12
C ARG A 77 -44.57 2.91 0.83
N PRO A 78 -45.10 3.65 1.83
CA PRO A 78 -44.31 4.67 2.53
C PRO A 78 -43.12 4.08 3.29
N VAL A 79 -43.26 2.86 3.82
CA VAL A 79 -42.18 2.12 4.49
C VAL A 79 -41.10 1.69 3.49
N GLY A 80 -41.51 1.21 2.32
CA GLY A 80 -40.57 0.90 1.23
C GLY A 80 -39.82 2.15 0.74
N MET A 81 -40.50 3.29 0.61
CA MET A 81 -39.86 4.56 0.22
C MET A 81 -38.86 5.07 1.27
N SER A 82 -39.14 4.93 2.57
CA SER A 82 -38.19 5.35 3.60
C SER A 82 -36.91 4.52 3.59
N PHE A 83 -36.98 3.21 3.28
CA PHE A 83 -35.77 2.41 3.02
C PHE A 83 -34.95 2.94 1.84
N VAL A 84 -35.61 3.33 0.74
CA VAL A 84 -34.92 3.91 -0.43
C VAL A 84 -34.27 5.26 -0.08
N LEU A 85 -34.96 6.13 0.67
CA LEU A 85 -34.42 7.41 1.15
C LEU A 85 -33.20 7.22 2.06
N ILE A 86 -33.28 6.29 3.02
CA ILE A 86 -32.14 5.94 3.89
C ILE A 86 -30.97 5.42 3.05
N ALA A 87 -31.25 4.54 2.09
CA ALA A 87 -30.24 4.01 1.20
C ALA A 87 -29.59 5.10 0.33
N TYR A 88 -30.35 6.12 -0.08
CA TYR A 88 -29.84 7.26 -0.83
C TYR A 88 -28.88 8.11 0.03
N GLY A 89 -29.24 8.38 1.29
CA GLY A 89 -28.36 9.06 2.24
C GLY A 89 -27.08 8.28 2.54
N LEU A 90 -27.19 6.97 2.76
CA LEU A 90 -26.04 6.07 2.91
C LEU A 90 -25.21 5.98 1.63
N GLY A 91 -25.85 6.09 0.47
CA GLY A 91 -25.22 6.18 -0.85
C GLY A 91 -24.25 7.34 -0.95
N TYR A 92 -24.65 8.54 -0.52
CA TYR A 92 -23.76 9.70 -0.46
C TYR A 92 -22.56 9.50 0.47
N LEU A 93 -22.78 8.92 1.66
CA LEU A 93 -21.69 8.58 2.58
C LEU A 93 -20.75 7.50 2.01
N GLY A 94 -21.30 6.51 1.29
CA GLY A 94 -20.54 5.50 0.58
C GLY A 94 -19.72 6.07 -0.57
N LEU A 95 -20.27 7.06 -1.28
CA LEU A 95 -19.59 7.76 -2.38
C LEU A 95 -18.44 8.63 -1.84
N LEU A 96 -18.67 9.36 -0.74
CA LEU A 96 -17.61 10.10 -0.02
C LEU A 96 -16.50 9.16 0.43
N ARG A 97 -16.85 7.99 1.00
CA ARG A 97 -15.89 6.95 1.39
C ARG A 97 -15.12 6.40 0.20
N LEU A 98 -15.78 6.17 -0.94
CA LEU A 98 -15.15 5.68 -2.17
C LEU A 98 -14.15 6.71 -2.71
N VAL A 99 -14.53 7.98 -2.76
CA VAL A 99 -13.64 9.08 -3.16
C VAL A 99 -12.43 9.13 -2.22
N MET A 100 -12.65 9.05 -0.91
CA MET A 100 -11.56 9.04 0.07
C MET A 100 -10.65 7.81 -0.11
N TYR A 101 -11.21 6.64 -0.42
CA TYR A 101 -10.44 5.42 -0.69
C TYR A 101 -9.58 5.55 -1.95
N VAL A 102 -10.14 6.09 -3.04
CA VAL A 102 -9.43 6.26 -4.32
C VAL A 102 -8.34 7.33 -4.21
N PHE A 103 -8.64 8.47 -3.60
CA PHE A 103 -7.69 9.60 -3.54
C PHE A 103 -6.68 9.50 -2.40
N VAL A 104 -7.05 8.98 -1.23
CA VAL A 104 -6.16 8.96 -0.06
C VAL A 104 -5.48 7.61 0.11
N ASP A 105 -6.24 6.51 0.05
CA ASP A 105 -5.68 5.18 0.32
C ASP A 105 -4.89 4.63 -0.86
N ARG A 106 -5.33 4.86 -2.11
CA ARG A 106 -4.57 4.41 -3.28
C ARG A 106 -3.21 5.10 -3.35
N TYR A 107 -3.19 6.43 -3.21
CA TYR A 107 -1.97 7.24 -3.21
C TYR A 107 -1.01 6.84 -2.08
N ARG A 108 -1.52 6.57 -0.88
CA ARG A 108 -0.67 6.10 0.24
C ARG A 108 -0.10 4.72 0.01
N VAL A 109 -0.87 3.80 -0.57
CA VAL A 109 -0.40 2.44 -0.86
C VAL A 109 0.63 2.45 -2.00
N GLU A 110 0.41 3.23 -3.05
CA GLU A 110 1.39 3.41 -4.13
C GLU A 110 2.70 3.99 -3.60
N ARG A 111 2.62 5.06 -2.80
CA ARG A 111 3.81 5.68 -2.20
C ARG A 111 4.59 4.71 -1.31
N VAL A 112 3.93 3.94 -0.44
CA VAL A 112 4.59 2.94 0.41
C VAL A 112 5.20 1.81 -0.43
N ARG A 113 4.56 1.45 -1.55
CA ARG A 113 5.07 0.42 -2.45
C ARG A 113 6.28 0.90 -3.25
N ASP A 114 6.31 2.16 -3.64
CA ASP A 114 7.46 2.78 -4.30
C ASP A 114 8.62 2.94 -3.32
N GLU A 115 8.37 3.41 -2.10
CA GLU A 115 9.38 3.46 -1.02
C GLU A 115 9.93 2.06 -0.71
N ALA A 116 9.10 1.02 -0.71
CA ALA A 116 9.55 -0.37 -0.51
C ALA A 116 10.36 -0.92 -1.71
N ARG A 117 10.02 -0.53 -2.94
CA ARG A 117 10.76 -0.92 -4.15
C ARG A 117 12.12 -0.25 -4.20
N ASP A 118 12.19 1.04 -3.88
CA ASP A 118 13.44 1.79 -3.85
C ASP A 118 14.38 1.23 -2.78
N ALA A 119 13.86 0.91 -1.59
CA ALA A 119 14.63 0.26 -0.54
C ALA A 119 15.16 -1.12 -0.96
N ALA A 120 14.33 -1.92 -1.66
CA ALA A 120 14.74 -3.24 -2.14
C ALA A 120 15.80 -3.16 -3.25
N LEU A 121 15.68 -2.18 -4.16
CA LEU A 121 16.66 -1.94 -5.22
C LEU A 121 18.02 -1.51 -4.65
N LEU A 122 17.99 -0.67 -3.60
CA LEU A 122 19.19 -0.19 -2.93
C LEU A 122 19.90 -1.31 -2.14
N ASP A 123 19.15 -2.23 -1.52
CA ASP A 123 19.73 -3.45 -0.91
C ASP A 123 20.34 -4.36 -1.98
N LEU A 124 19.66 -4.54 -3.11
CA LEU A 124 20.18 -5.37 -4.21
C LEU A 124 21.48 -4.79 -4.80
N SER A 125 21.55 -3.48 -5.00
CA SER A 125 22.76 -2.83 -5.54
C SER A 125 23.94 -3.00 -4.58
N ARG A 126 23.71 -2.84 -3.27
CA ARG A 126 24.72 -3.07 -2.22
C ARG A 126 25.26 -4.51 -2.23
N ARG A 127 24.38 -5.50 -2.39
CA ARG A 127 24.79 -6.91 -2.49
C ARG A 127 25.60 -7.21 -3.75
N VAL A 128 25.23 -6.62 -4.88
CA VAL A 128 25.97 -6.77 -6.13
C VAL A 128 27.35 -6.12 -6.03
N GLU A 129 27.45 -4.92 -5.45
CA GLU A 129 28.74 -4.25 -5.21
C GLU A 129 29.62 -5.03 -4.23
N ALA A 130 29.03 -5.62 -3.17
CA ALA A 130 29.75 -6.48 -2.22
C ALA A 130 30.29 -7.75 -2.90
N LEU A 131 29.51 -8.39 -3.78
CA LEU A 131 29.95 -9.55 -4.55
C LEU A 131 31.03 -9.19 -5.58
N THR A 132 30.88 -8.06 -6.25
CA THR A 132 31.82 -7.59 -7.27
C THR A 132 33.16 -7.20 -6.64
N SER A 133 33.12 -6.50 -5.51
CA SER A 133 34.33 -6.18 -4.73
C SER A 133 34.98 -7.42 -4.14
N ALA A 134 34.22 -8.42 -3.64
CA ALA A 134 34.77 -9.69 -3.18
C ALA A 134 35.42 -10.51 -4.31
N LEU A 135 34.85 -10.48 -5.52
CA LEU A 135 35.41 -11.13 -6.70
C LEU A 135 36.69 -10.44 -7.19
N LEU A 136 36.73 -9.11 -7.14
CA LEU A 136 37.91 -8.32 -7.52
C LEU A 136 39.01 -8.37 -6.45
N ALA A 137 38.64 -8.52 -5.17
CA ALA A 137 39.56 -8.62 -4.05
C ALA A 137 40.12 -10.03 -3.84
N LYS A 138 39.60 -11.05 -4.55
CA LYS A 138 40.17 -12.40 -4.52
C LYS A 138 41.47 -12.39 -5.33
N PRO A 139 42.66 -12.40 -4.71
CA PRO A 139 43.90 -12.46 -5.48
C PRO A 139 43.92 -13.76 -6.28
N LYS A 140 44.44 -13.70 -7.51
CA LYS A 140 44.89 -14.88 -8.28
C LYS A 140 45.94 -15.62 -7.45
N SER A 141 45.53 -16.42 -6.48
CA SER A 141 46.41 -17.37 -5.81
C SER A 141 46.29 -18.71 -6.53
N ALA A 142 47.40 -19.07 -7.18
CA ALA A 142 47.80 -20.38 -7.67
C ALA A 142 47.16 -20.87 -8.99
N SER A 143 47.82 -20.54 -10.10
CA SER A 143 48.24 -21.53 -11.10
C SER A 143 49.76 -21.47 -11.21
#